data_AF-A0A367ITR7-F1
#
_entry.id   AF-A0A367ITR7-F1
#
_cell.length_a   1.000
_cell.length_b   1.000
_cell.length_c   1.000
_cell.angle_alpha   90.00
_cell.angle_beta   90.00
_cell.angle_gamma   90.00
#
_symmetry.space_group_name_H-M   'P 1'
#
loop_
_entity.id
_entity.type
_entity.pdbx_description
1 polymer ?
#
loop_
_entity_poly.entity_id
_entity_poly.type
_entity_poly.pdbx_seq_one_letter_code
_entity_poly.pdbx_strand_id
1 'polypeptide(L)'
;MPITETFHGFIETTTDTLLIFEACRQGILPKINRRLQERERGAVKSGTVFVFDEKESGIKRWTDGLVWSPSRILGNFLIYRELDGRELLDEKASNLSSMSNNRPYADEYKTSDRERALVGSLTDTYKFKKGGLIKKTLSIQVNGSSQHLISYYTKEDVLNGKLATPSSIPEIASVQISPDLFMQQNFRIPLSLEYPEPFNKRLSISSNDSSAASRRRSSVFYMESSYPYMDAYSGCMIIREDVCLQET
;
A
#
# COMPACT_ATOMS: atom_id res chain seq x y z
N MET A 1 8.02 27.40 -2.20
CA MET A 1 6.92 27.01 -1.28
C MET A 1 7.26 25.69 -0.63
N PRO A 2 6.95 25.52 0.67
CA PRO A 2 7.06 24.23 1.35
C PRO A 2 6.12 23.22 0.69
N ILE A 3 6.51 21.95 0.67
CA ILE A 3 5.61 20.88 0.25
C ILE A 3 4.56 20.61 1.34
N THR A 4 3.30 20.52 0.91
CA THR A 4 2.17 20.08 1.72
C THR A 4 1.78 18.67 1.28
N GLU A 5 1.44 17.81 2.23
CA GLU A 5 0.82 16.51 1.91
C GLU A 5 -0.48 16.68 1.11
N THR A 6 -0.78 15.72 0.24
CA THR A 6 -2.03 15.69 -0.53
C THR A 6 -3.21 15.44 0.38
N PHE A 7 -3.05 14.52 1.34
CA PHE A 7 -4.08 14.13 2.28
C PHE A 7 -3.44 13.58 3.56
N HIS A 8 -4.17 13.64 4.68
CA HIS A 8 -3.75 13.03 5.94
C HIS A 8 -4.80 12.03 6.44
N GLY A 9 -4.51 10.74 6.33
CA GLY A 9 -5.40 9.66 6.75
C GLY A 9 -4.92 8.29 6.27
N PHE A 10 -5.80 7.31 6.27
CA PHE A 10 -5.52 5.94 5.84
C PHE A 10 -6.21 5.66 4.52
N ILE A 11 -5.44 5.32 3.50
CA ILE A 11 -6.02 4.73 2.29
C ILE A 11 -6.30 3.27 2.64
N GLU A 12 -7.55 2.81 2.61
CA GLU A 12 -7.88 1.42 2.89
C GLU A 12 -8.00 0.65 1.57
N THR A 13 -8.78 1.20 0.64
CA THR A 13 -9.25 0.54 -0.59
C THR A 13 -8.77 1.22 -1.87
N THR A 14 -8.95 0.56 -3.02
CA THR A 14 -8.75 1.21 -4.32
C THR A 14 -9.75 2.35 -4.52
N THR A 15 -11.00 2.23 -4.03
CA THR A 15 -11.98 3.33 -4.08
C THR A 15 -11.45 4.58 -3.38
N ASP A 16 -10.84 4.45 -2.18
CA ASP A 16 -10.22 5.60 -1.49
C ASP A 16 -9.14 6.27 -2.34
N THR A 17 -8.35 5.46 -3.05
CA THR A 17 -7.31 5.97 -3.95
C THR A 17 -7.91 6.77 -5.11
N LEU A 18 -8.98 6.25 -5.71
CA LEU A 18 -9.68 6.92 -6.81
C LEU A 18 -10.35 8.21 -6.36
N LEU A 19 -10.92 8.26 -5.15
CA LEU A 19 -11.45 9.50 -4.56
C LEU A 19 -10.35 10.56 -4.42
N ILE A 20 -9.17 10.17 -3.95
CA ILE A 20 -8.03 11.10 -3.81
C ILE A 20 -7.55 11.59 -5.18
N PHE A 21 -7.42 10.71 -6.18
CA PHE A 21 -7.04 11.13 -7.54
C PHE A 21 -8.06 12.11 -8.14
N GLU A 22 -9.35 11.83 -7.99
CA GLU A 22 -10.40 12.71 -8.47
C GLU A 22 -10.41 14.05 -7.73
N ALA A 23 -10.27 14.05 -6.40
CA ALA A 23 -10.17 15.28 -5.61
C ALA A 23 -8.95 16.14 -6.00
N CYS A 24 -7.81 15.50 -6.32
CA CYS A 24 -6.65 16.19 -6.89
C CYS A 24 -6.94 16.79 -8.27
N ARG A 25 -7.65 16.05 -9.13
CA ARG A 25 -8.03 16.51 -10.47
C ARG A 25 -8.96 17.73 -10.43
N GLN A 26 -9.83 17.79 -9.44
CA GLN A 26 -10.73 18.92 -9.19
C GLN A 26 -10.06 20.10 -8.45
N GLY A 27 -8.79 19.96 -8.05
CA GLY A 27 -8.05 20.99 -7.32
C GLY A 27 -8.45 21.14 -5.84
N ILE A 28 -9.23 20.19 -5.31
CA ILE A 28 -9.62 20.14 -3.89
C ILE A 28 -8.41 19.78 -3.03
N LEU A 29 -7.60 18.83 -3.49
CA LEU A 29 -6.37 18.38 -2.83
C LEU A 29 -5.14 18.71 -3.67
N PRO A 30 -4.01 19.10 -3.04
CA PRO A 30 -2.81 19.47 -3.78
C PRO A 30 -2.08 18.24 -4.34
N LYS A 31 -1.43 18.40 -5.50
CA LYS A 31 -0.49 17.42 -6.06
C LYS A 31 0.94 17.84 -5.82
N ILE A 32 1.83 16.86 -5.67
CA ILE A 32 3.26 17.06 -5.67
C ILE A 32 3.76 17.21 -7.11
N ASN A 33 4.42 18.34 -7.38
CA ASN A 33 4.93 18.70 -8.71
C ASN A 33 6.46 18.71 -8.80
N ARG A 34 7.16 18.28 -7.75
CA ARG A 34 8.62 18.17 -7.70
C ARG A 34 9.06 17.20 -6.60
N ARG A 35 10.32 16.75 -6.63
CA ARG A 35 10.89 15.91 -5.58
C ARG A 35 10.93 16.63 -4.22
N LEU A 36 10.81 15.84 -3.15
CA LEU A 36 11.05 16.30 -1.78
C LEU A 36 12.49 16.74 -1.60
N GLN A 37 12.69 17.91 -0.98
CA GLN A 37 14.00 18.32 -0.46
C GLN A 37 14.28 17.63 0.87
N GLU A 38 15.55 17.54 1.28
CA GLU A 38 15.96 16.89 2.54
C GLU A 38 15.17 17.41 3.75
N ARG A 39 15.08 18.73 3.88
CA ARG A 39 14.32 19.40 4.96
C ARG A 39 12.81 19.11 4.95
N GLU A 40 12.26 18.66 3.83
CA GLU A 40 10.83 18.36 3.67
C GLU A 40 10.53 16.89 3.96
N ARG A 41 11.54 16.02 4.07
CA ARG A 41 11.35 14.59 4.35
C ARG A 41 10.74 14.32 5.71
N GLY A 42 10.79 15.29 6.64
CA GLY A 42 10.04 15.25 7.90
C GLY A 42 8.51 15.18 7.73
N ALA A 43 7.99 15.50 6.53
CA ALA A 43 6.58 15.30 6.20
C ALA A 43 6.21 13.82 6.00
N VAL A 44 7.19 12.93 5.80
CA VAL A 44 6.96 11.49 5.66
C VAL A 44 6.74 10.89 7.05
N LYS A 45 5.48 10.80 7.45
CA LYS A 45 5.02 10.30 8.75
C LYS A 45 3.73 9.50 8.57
N SER A 46 3.27 8.87 9.65
CA SER A 46 2.00 8.15 9.66
C SER A 46 0.85 9.07 9.26
N GLY A 47 -0.04 8.59 8.39
CA GLY A 47 -1.17 9.35 7.85
C GLY A 47 -0.84 10.12 6.57
N THR A 48 0.42 10.43 6.28
CA THR A 48 0.77 11.24 5.11
C THR A 48 0.45 10.50 3.81
N VAL A 49 -0.24 11.19 2.90
CA VAL A 49 -0.48 10.73 1.53
C VAL A 49 0.03 11.79 0.55
N PHE A 50 0.74 11.34 -0.49
CA PHE A 50 1.16 12.17 -1.61
C PHE A 50 0.61 11.61 -2.92
N VAL A 51 0.20 12.53 -3.80
CA VAL A 51 -0.13 12.23 -5.20
C VAL A 51 0.75 13.04 -6.12
N PHE A 52 1.26 12.42 -7.18
CA PHE A 52 1.93 13.12 -8.27
C PHE A 52 1.59 12.50 -9.61
N ASP A 53 1.61 13.34 -10.64
CA ASP A 53 1.52 12.95 -12.04
C ASP A 53 2.94 12.97 -12.64
N GLU A 54 3.32 11.92 -13.38
CA GLU A 54 4.67 11.81 -13.94
C GLU A 54 5.01 12.92 -14.93
N LYS A 55 4.05 13.30 -15.78
CA LYS A 55 4.25 14.31 -16.83
C LYS A 55 4.33 15.71 -16.24
N GLU A 56 3.50 16.02 -15.24
CA GLU A 56 3.52 17.32 -14.58
C GLU A 56 4.72 17.50 -13.66
N SER A 57 5.11 16.47 -12.91
CA SER A 57 6.14 16.56 -11.87
C SER A 57 7.54 16.16 -12.31
N GLY A 58 7.65 15.37 -13.39
CA GLY A 58 8.88 14.70 -13.81
C GLY A 58 9.35 13.58 -12.87
N ILE A 59 8.57 13.22 -11.85
CA ILE A 59 8.93 12.18 -10.88
C ILE A 59 8.49 10.83 -11.42
N LYS A 60 9.42 9.95 -11.79
CA LYS A 60 9.12 8.56 -12.21
C LYS A 60 9.15 7.54 -11.08
N ARG A 61 9.86 7.88 -10.01
CA ARG A 61 10.06 7.03 -8.83
C ARG A 61 10.08 7.90 -7.60
N TRP A 62 9.26 7.53 -6.62
CA TRP A 62 9.20 8.22 -5.35
C TRP A 62 10.43 7.92 -4.48
N THR A 63 10.97 8.95 -3.85
CA THR A 63 12.17 8.87 -3.00
C THR A 63 11.95 9.69 -1.73
N ASP A 64 11.91 9.01 -0.58
CA ASP A 64 11.57 9.58 0.73
C ASP A 64 12.76 9.61 1.72
N GLY A 65 13.89 8.98 1.38
CA GLY A 65 15.08 8.93 2.24
C GLY A 65 15.03 7.85 3.32
N LEU A 66 13.99 7.00 3.35
CA LEU A 66 13.87 5.88 4.28
C LEU A 66 14.33 4.56 3.62
N VAL A 67 14.73 3.59 4.44
CA VAL A 67 15.13 2.25 4.00
C VAL A 67 13.91 1.33 4.05
N TRP A 68 13.58 0.69 2.93
CA TRP A 68 12.37 -0.10 2.76
C TRP A 68 12.69 -1.56 2.46
N SER A 69 11.84 -2.47 2.93
CA SER A 69 11.82 -3.86 2.48
C SER A 69 11.55 -3.95 0.97
N PRO A 70 11.88 -5.08 0.32
CA PRO A 70 11.32 -5.40 -0.98
C PRO A 70 9.78 -5.35 -0.96
N SER A 71 9.17 -5.03 -2.10
CA SER A 71 7.72 -4.91 -2.22
C SER A 71 7.01 -6.27 -2.06
N ARG A 72 5.78 -6.23 -1.52
CA ARG A 72 4.81 -7.33 -1.62
C ARG A 72 3.48 -6.81 -2.11
N ILE A 73 2.78 -7.65 -2.86
CA ILE A 73 1.44 -7.34 -3.36
C ILE A 73 0.44 -7.58 -2.23
N LEU A 74 -0.45 -6.61 -2.01
CA LEU A 74 -1.60 -6.73 -1.13
C LEU A 74 -2.81 -6.11 -1.84
N GLY A 75 -3.70 -6.96 -2.36
CA GLY A 75 -4.77 -6.53 -3.26
C GLY A 75 -4.22 -5.84 -4.50
N ASN A 76 -4.67 -4.61 -4.76
CA ASN A 76 -4.17 -3.78 -5.87
C ASN A 76 -2.91 -2.98 -5.53
N PHE A 77 -2.43 -3.06 -4.29
CA PHE A 77 -1.33 -2.23 -3.79
C PHE A 77 0.00 -2.96 -3.76
N LEU A 78 1.08 -2.19 -3.80
CA LEU A 78 2.40 -2.62 -3.33
C LEU A 78 2.62 -2.10 -1.90
N ILE A 79 3.11 -2.98 -1.04
CA ILE A 79 3.40 -2.71 0.37
C ILE A 79 4.90 -2.85 0.62
N TYR A 80 5.41 -1.94 1.44
CA TYR A 80 6.79 -1.90 1.94
C TYR A 80 6.76 -1.63 3.45
N ARG A 81 7.69 -2.22 4.20
CA ARG A 81 7.90 -1.90 5.62
C ARG A 81 9.27 -1.27 5.83
N GLU A 82 9.34 -0.28 6.70
CA GLU A 82 10.58 0.38 7.08
C GLU A 82 11.53 -0.61 7.78
N LEU A 83 12.81 -0.58 7.38
CA LEU A 83 13.88 -1.37 7.96
C LEU A 83 14.73 -0.51 8.91
N ASP A 84 15.42 -1.14 9.84
CA ASP A 84 16.40 -0.43 10.67
C ASP A 84 17.61 -0.01 9.84
N GLY A 85 17.74 1.29 9.57
CA GLY A 85 18.85 1.86 8.80
C GLY A 85 20.19 1.97 9.55
N ARG A 86 20.28 1.48 10.80
CA ARG A 86 21.49 1.59 11.64
C ARG A 86 22.64 0.72 11.13
N GLU A 87 22.35 -0.39 10.44
CA GLU A 87 23.39 -1.32 9.99
C GLU A 87 24.31 -0.74 8.90
N LEU A 88 23.84 0.23 8.09
CA LEU A 88 24.68 0.88 7.06
C LEU A 88 25.76 1.83 7.66
N LEU A 89 25.61 2.23 8.92
CA LEU A 89 26.60 3.05 9.63
C LEU A 89 27.54 2.18 10.47
N ASP A 90 27.04 1.06 11.00
CA ASP A 90 27.79 0.19 11.91
C ASP A 90 28.77 -0.77 11.19
N GLU A 91 28.57 -1.09 9.90
CA GLU A 91 29.53 -1.90 9.13
C GLU A 91 30.91 -1.22 8.97
N LYS A 92 31.00 0.12 9.11
CA LYS A 92 32.29 0.84 9.17
C LYS A 92 32.94 0.81 10.54
N ALA A 93 32.22 0.45 11.61
CA ALA A 93 32.72 0.41 12.98
C ALA A 93 33.00 -1.02 13.50
N SER A 94 32.44 -2.06 12.88
CA SER A 94 32.40 -3.41 13.44
C SER A 94 33.52 -4.38 13.01
N ASN A 95 34.66 -3.90 12.49
CA ASN A 95 35.85 -4.75 12.32
C ASN A 95 36.59 -5.08 13.64
N LEU A 96 35.99 -4.77 14.80
CA LEU A 96 36.55 -5.07 16.12
C LEU A 96 35.43 -5.44 17.11
N SER A 97 34.83 -6.64 17.00
CA SER A 97 34.44 -7.47 18.16
C SER A 97 33.58 -8.69 17.76
N SER A 98 34.26 -9.84 17.69
CA SER A 98 33.89 -11.11 18.33
C SER A 98 32.40 -11.43 18.55
N MET A 99 31.96 -12.48 17.85
CA MET A 99 31.13 -13.59 18.33
C MET A 99 30.62 -13.48 19.77
N SER A 100 29.34 -13.11 19.91
CA SER A 100 28.53 -13.47 21.08
C SER A 100 27.14 -13.91 20.58
N ASN A 101 27.04 -15.22 20.34
CA ASN A 101 25.77 -15.92 20.21
C ASN A 101 25.11 -15.96 21.58
N ASN A 102 24.25 -14.98 21.87
CA ASN A 102 23.26 -15.13 22.93
C ASN A 102 22.02 -14.28 22.61
N ARG A 103 21.23 -14.71 21.62
CA ARG A 103 19.85 -14.23 21.48
C ARG A 103 18.97 -15.11 22.37
N PRO A 104 18.32 -14.57 23.42
CA PRO A 104 17.27 -15.32 24.08
C PRO A 104 16.17 -15.61 23.05
N TYR A 105 15.85 -16.90 23.02
CA TYR A 105 14.80 -17.57 22.28
C TYR A 105 13.54 -16.71 22.14
N ALA A 106 13.03 -16.72 20.90
CA ALA A 106 11.88 -16.00 20.40
C ALA A 106 10.70 -15.88 21.37
N ASP A 107 10.37 -14.64 21.76
CA ASP A 107 8.98 -14.30 22.04
C ASP A 107 8.27 -14.30 20.69
N GLU A 108 7.64 -15.43 20.38
CA GLU A 108 6.81 -15.67 19.21
C GLU A 108 5.55 -14.79 19.32
N TYR A 109 5.68 -13.49 19.07
CA TYR A 109 4.53 -12.63 18.79
C TYR A 109 3.93 -13.15 17.49
N LYS A 110 2.94 -14.05 17.60
CA LYS A 110 2.05 -14.39 16.49
C LYS A 110 1.46 -13.08 15.98
N THR A 111 2.01 -12.57 14.89
CA THR A 111 1.48 -11.40 14.18
C THR A 111 -0.03 -11.62 14.03
N SER A 112 -0.84 -10.77 14.66
CA SER A 112 -2.30 -11.00 14.65
C SER A 112 -2.82 -10.92 13.21
N ASP A 113 -3.94 -11.58 12.93
CA ASP A 113 -4.57 -11.49 11.60
C ASP A 113 -4.90 -10.03 11.21
N ARG A 114 -5.14 -9.17 12.22
CA ARG A 114 -5.34 -7.73 12.03
C ARG A 114 -4.09 -7.04 11.49
N GLU A 115 -2.91 -7.41 11.98
CA GLU A 115 -1.65 -6.86 11.49
C GLU A 115 -1.32 -7.39 10.09
N ARG A 116 -1.58 -8.69 9.83
CA ARG A 116 -1.39 -9.29 8.50
C ARG A 116 -2.24 -8.61 7.43
N ALA A 117 -3.43 -8.14 7.78
CA ALA A 117 -4.28 -7.39 6.85
C ALA A 117 -3.67 -6.04 6.42
N LEU A 118 -2.71 -5.49 7.18
CA LEU A 118 -2.03 -4.23 6.84
C LEU A 118 -0.74 -4.47 6.04
N VAL A 119 0.01 -5.54 6.35
CA VAL A 119 1.34 -5.78 5.76
C VAL A 119 1.41 -6.97 4.80
N GLY A 120 0.32 -7.71 4.66
CA GLY A 120 0.28 -8.95 3.87
C GLY A 120 1.27 -9.99 4.40
N SER A 121 2.09 -10.53 3.49
CA SER A 121 3.11 -11.53 3.81
C SER A 121 4.40 -10.96 4.42
N LEU A 122 4.52 -9.63 4.60
CA LEU A 122 5.69 -9.00 5.22
C LEU A 122 5.64 -9.05 6.75
N THR A 123 5.55 -10.25 7.35
CA THR A 123 5.48 -10.37 8.82
C THR A 123 6.86 -10.45 9.46
N ASP A 124 7.70 -11.41 9.04
CA ASP A 124 8.91 -11.78 9.82
C ASP A 124 10.18 -12.04 8.99
N THR A 125 10.16 -11.80 7.67
CA THR A 125 11.30 -12.14 6.78
C THR A 125 12.48 -11.16 6.87
N TYR A 126 12.29 -9.97 7.44
CA TYR A 126 13.31 -8.91 7.48
C TYR A 126 13.40 -8.29 8.87
N LYS A 127 14.52 -7.61 9.15
CA LYS A 127 14.72 -6.78 10.35
C LYS A 127 13.92 -5.48 10.22
N PHE A 128 12.61 -5.59 10.39
CA PHE A 128 11.72 -4.43 10.36
C PHE A 128 11.95 -3.54 11.58
N LYS A 129 11.98 -2.23 11.36
CA LYS A 129 12.07 -1.25 12.45
C LYS A 129 10.86 -1.38 13.36
N LYS A 130 11.09 -1.43 14.68
CA LYS A 130 10.01 -1.47 15.68
C LYS A 130 9.20 -0.18 15.61
N GLY A 131 7.88 -0.30 15.41
CA GLY A 131 7.00 0.85 15.20
C GLY A 131 7.29 1.61 13.89
N GLY A 132 8.04 1.00 12.96
CA GLY A 132 8.39 1.61 11.68
C GLY A 132 7.18 1.85 10.77
N LEU A 133 7.38 2.72 9.80
CA LEU A 133 6.37 3.06 8.81
C LEU A 133 6.09 1.90 7.86
N ILE A 134 4.87 1.88 7.36
CA ILE A 134 4.43 1.10 6.22
C ILE A 134 4.18 2.09 5.08
N LYS A 135 4.72 1.79 3.91
CA LYS A 135 4.41 2.51 2.67
C LYS A 135 3.52 1.64 1.80
N LYS A 136 2.41 2.21 1.36
CA LYS A 136 1.43 1.61 0.45
C LYS A 136 1.32 2.45 -0.81
N THR A 137 1.46 1.84 -1.98
CA THR A 137 1.45 2.56 -3.25
C THR A 137 0.49 1.94 -4.25
N LEU A 138 -0.15 2.79 -5.06
CA LEU A 138 -0.95 2.40 -6.21
C LEU A 138 -0.75 3.42 -7.32
N SER A 139 -0.74 2.95 -8.57
CA SER A 139 -0.54 3.77 -9.76
C SER A 139 -1.59 3.43 -10.80
N ILE A 140 -2.04 4.46 -11.52
CA ILE A 140 -3.01 4.34 -12.63
C ILE A 140 -2.48 5.10 -13.84
N GLN A 141 -2.96 4.73 -15.04
CA GLN A 141 -2.66 5.44 -16.28
C GLN A 141 -3.85 6.32 -16.68
N VAL A 142 -3.66 7.62 -16.82
CA VAL A 142 -4.70 8.57 -17.19
C VAL A 142 -4.18 9.47 -18.30
N ASN A 143 -4.87 9.51 -19.44
CA ASN A 143 -4.49 10.33 -20.60
C ASN A 143 -3.02 10.14 -21.06
N GLY A 144 -2.51 8.91 -20.96
CA GLY A 144 -1.13 8.57 -21.34
C GLY A 144 -0.05 9.04 -20.35
N SER A 145 -0.43 9.46 -19.13
CA SER A 145 0.50 9.70 -18.03
C SER A 145 0.18 8.83 -16.81
N SER A 146 1.22 8.40 -16.10
CA SER A 146 1.07 7.66 -14.86
C SER A 146 0.78 8.63 -13.72
N GLN A 147 -0.31 8.41 -12.99
CA GLN A 147 -0.55 9.04 -11.69
C GLN A 147 -0.23 8.05 -10.58
N HIS A 148 0.43 8.55 -9.54
CA HIS A 148 0.94 7.74 -8.44
C HIS A 148 0.41 8.26 -7.11
N LEU A 149 -0.09 7.35 -6.28
CA LEU A 149 -0.41 7.60 -4.88
C LEU A 149 0.61 6.89 -3.99
N ILE A 150 1.16 7.62 -3.01
CA ILE A 150 2.06 7.11 -1.98
C ILE A 150 1.44 7.40 -0.61
N SER A 151 1.07 6.37 0.14
CA SER A 151 0.49 6.46 1.48
C SER A 151 1.43 5.88 2.53
N TYR A 152 1.54 6.57 3.66
CA TYR A 152 2.34 6.18 4.81
C TYR A 152 1.47 6.00 6.04
N TYR A 153 1.70 4.94 6.81
CA TYR A 153 0.99 4.72 8.06
C TYR A 153 1.78 3.80 9.00
N THR A 154 1.50 3.84 10.30
CA THR A 154 1.95 2.82 11.25
C THR A 154 0.83 1.81 11.52
N LYS A 155 1.17 0.58 11.88
CA LYS A 155 0.17 -0.42 12.32
C LYS A 155 -0.67 0.13 13.48
N GLU A 156 -0.01 0.77 14.43
CA GLU A 156 -0.66 1.28 15.64
C GLU A 156 -1.73 2.31 15.33
N ASP A 157 -1.44 3.30 14.48
CA ASP A 157 -2.39 4.39 14.21
C ASP A 157 -3.62 3.90 13.45
N VAL A 158 -3.46 2.90 12.57
CA VAL A 158 -4.58 2.27 11.87
C VAL A 158 -5.40 1.40 12.82
N LEU A 159 -4.75 0.53 13.60
CA LEU A 159 -5.44 -0.39 14.52
C LEU A 159 -6.17 0.34 15.65
N ASN A 160 -5.65 1.49 16.07
CA ASN A 160 -6.28 2.36 17.07
C ASN A 160 -7.31 3.33 16.45
N GLY A 161 -7.56 3.26 15.14
CA GLY A 161 -8.55 4.10 14.47
C GLY A 161 -8.23 5.59 14.46
N LYS A 162 -6.95 5.98 14.56
CA LYS A 162 -6.53 7.40 14.60
C LYS A 162 -6.58 8.06 13.22
N LEU A 163 -6.62 7.28 12.14
CA LEU A 163 -6.55 7.76 10.76
C LEU A 163 -7.90 7.51 10.05
N ALA A 164 -8.56 8.59 9.64
CA ALA A 164 -9.77 8.53 8.83
C ALA A 164 -9.46 8.08 7.40
N THR A 165 -10.41 7.42 6.74
CA THR A 165 -10.30 7.07 5.32
C THR A 165 -10.94 8.16 4.45
N PRO A 166 -10.50 8.34 3.19
CA PRO A 166 -11.16 9.25 2.25
C PRO A 166 -12.66 9.01 2.13
N SER A 167 -13.09 7.75 2.06
CA SER A 167 -14.51 7.36 2.02
C SER A 167 -15.30 7.66 3.30
N SER A 168 -14.65 7.85 4.45
CA SER A 168 -15.31 8.25 5.70
C SER A 168 -15.51 9.76 5.86
N ILE A 169 -14.85 10.57 5.02
CA ILE A 169 -14.88 12.04 5.10
C ILE A 169 -15.91 12.55 4.09
N PRO A 170 -17.02 13.19 4.52
CA PRO A 170 -18.10 13.58 3.62
C PRO A 170 -17.67 14.43 2.43
N GLU A 171 -16.76 15.38 2.63
CA GLU A 171 -16.27 16.26 1.55
C GLU A 171 -15.56 15.47 0.46
N ILE A 172 -14.83 14.41 0.81
CA ILE A 172 -14.09 13.57 -0.15
C ILE A 172 -14.97 12.44 -0.69
N ALA A 173 -15.78 11.81 0.15
CA ALA A 173 -16.69 10.72 -0.23
C ALA A 173 -17.76 11.15 -1.24
N SER A 174 -18.14 12.42 -1.24
CA SER A 174 -19.12 12.98 -2.20
C SER A 174 -18.56 13.16 -3.63
N VAL A 175 -17.23 13.11 -3.79
CA VAL A 175 -16.55 13.31 -5.07
C VAL A 175 -16.92 12.19 -6.05
N GLN A 176 -17.38 12.59 -7.25
CA GLN A 176 -17.77 11.65 -8.31
C GLN A 176 -16.55 11.18 -9.10
N ILE A 177 -16.13 9.93 -8.87
CA ILE A 177 -15.00 9.31 -9.57
C ILE A 177 -15.34 9.18 -11.05
N SER A 178 -14.52 9.78 -11.91
CA SER A 178 -14.76 9.67 -13.34
C SER A 178 -14.37 8.31 -13.93
N PRO A 179 -15.11 7.82 -14.95
CA PRO A 179 -14.90 6.51 -15.54
C PRO A 179 -13.48 6.23 -16.04
N ASP A 180 -12.79 7.24 -16.56
CA ASP A 180 -11.42 7.13 -17.06
C ASP A 180 -10.42 6.68 -15.99
N LEU A 181 -10.68 7.00 -14.71
CA LEU A 181 -9.81 6.62 -13.60
C LEU A 181 -9.87 5.12 -13.27
N PHE A 182 -10.90 4.40 -13.72
CA PHE A 182 -11.03 2.96 -13.41
C PHE A 182 -11.27 2.04 -14.60
N MET A 183 -11.87 2.51 -15.70
CA MET A 183 -12.21 1.64 -16.83
C MET A 183 -11.00 1.21 -17.66
N GLN A 184 -9.93 2.01 -17.68
CA GLN A 184 -8.71 1.73 -18.46
C GLN A 184 -7.59 1.11 -17.62
N GLN A 185 -7.92 0.63 -16.42
CA GLN A 185 -6.92 0.15 -15.46
C GLN A 185 -6.87 -1.37 -15.40
N ASN A 186 -5.65 -1.92 -15.32
CA ASN A 186 -5.41 -3.34 -15.11
C ASN A 186 -5.30 -3.65 -13.61
N PHE A 187 -6.38 -3.43 -12.86
CA PHE A 187 -6.41 -3.81 -11.44
C PHE A 187 -6.35 -5.34 -11.30
N ARG A 188 -5.59 -5.81 -10.30
CA ARG A 188 -5.48 -7.25 -9.98
C ARG A 188 -6.77 -7.79 -9.39
N ILE A 189 -7.45 -6.95 -8.62
CA ILE A 189 -8.77 -7.21 -8.06
C ILE A 189 -9.72 -6.17 -8.68
N PRO A 190 -10.74 -6.59 -9.44
CA PRO A 190 -11.77 -5.70 -9.95
C PRO A 190 -12.44 -4.91 -8.81
N LEU A 191 -12.75 -3.63 -9.05
CA LEU A 191 -13.38 -2.77 -8.03
C LEU A 191 -14.68 -3.35 -7.46
N SER A 192 -15.46 -4.06 -8.30
CA SER A 192 -16.70 -4.73 -7.88
C SER A 192 -16.48 -5.86 -6.87
N LEU A 193 -15.29 -6.45 -6.84
CA LEU A 193 -14.93 -7.58 -5.97
C LEU A 193 -14.11 -7.15 -4.74
N GLU A 194 -13.61 -5.93 -4.71
CA GLU A 194 -12.89 -5.40 -3.55
C GLU A 194 -13.82 -5.17 -2.34
N TYR A 195 -15.14 -5.19 -2.57
CA TYR A 195 -16.16 -5.14 -1.52
C TYR A 195 -16.64 -6.53 -1.07
N PRO A 196 -16.04 -7.06 0.00
CA PRO A 196 -16.80 -7.79 1.01
C PRO A 196 -16.39 -7.32 2.42
N GLU A 197 -17.15 -6.35 2.95
CA GLU A 197 -17.15 -5.84 4.34
C GLU A 197 -16.01 -4.91 4.81
N PRO A 198 -16.33 -3.83 5.57
CA PRO A 198 -15.34 -2.94 6.16
C PRO A 198 -14.45 -3.65 7.19
N PHE A 199 -13.19 -3.25 7.32
CA PHE A 199 -12.15 -3.87 8.17
C PHE A 199 -12.64 -4.23 9.58
N ASN A 200 -13.47 -3.38 10.18
CA ASN A 200 -13.99 -3.55 11.54
C ASN A 200 -14.87 -4.81 11.74
N LYS A 201 -15.53 -5.33 10.68
CA LYS A 201 -16.41 -6.52 10.78
C LYS A 201 -15.68 -7.83 10.53
N ARG A 202 -14.51 -7.78 9.88
CA ARG A 202 -13.61 -8.94 9.75
C ARG A 202 -13.00 -9.35 11.10
N LEU A 203 -13.08 -8.46 12.09
CA LEU A 203 -12.59 -8.64 13.44
C LEU A 203 -13.58 -9.36 14.38
N SER A 204 -14.84 -9.54 13.95
CA SER A 204 -15.90 -10.16 14.75
C SER A 204 -16.30 -11.57 14.31
N ILE A 205 -15.62 -12.17 13.31
CA ILE A 205 -15.94 -13.52 12.77
C ILE A 205 -14.89 -14.59 13.19
N SER A 206 -14.11 -14.34 14.26
CA SER A 206 -13.18 -15.36 14.80
C SER A 206 -13.31 -15.61 16.30
N SER A 207 -14.44 -15.25 16.91
CA SER A 207 -14.77 -15.69 18.27
C SER A 207 -16.21 -16.19 18.31
N ASN A 208 -16.33 -17.49 18.63
CA ASN A 208 -17.55 -18.30 18.75
C ASN A 208 -18.07 -18.91 17.44
N ASP A 209 -17.66 -20.15 17.15
CA ASP A 209 -18.63 -21.23 17.32
C ASP A 209 -17.94 -22.59 17.53
N SER A 210 -18.10 -23.11 18.75
CA SER A 210 -17.87 -24.52 19.06
C SER A 210 -19.26 -25.12 19.17
N SER A 211 -19.52 -26.13 18.33
CA SER A 211 -20.62 -27.10 18.40
C SER A 211 -21.87 -26.88 17.51
N ALA A 212 -22.20 -27.97 16.82
CA ALA A 212 -23.53 -28.41 16.37
C ALA A 212 -24.13 -27.85 15.06
N ALA A 213 -24.04 -28.72 14.03
CA ALA A 213 -25.14 -29.17 13.15
C ALA A 213 -26.15 -28.16 12.59
N SER A 214 -26.23 -28.06 11.26
CA SER A 214 -27.29 -28.72 10.47
C SER A 214 -27.31 -28.21 9.03
N ARG A 215 -27.72 -29.12 8.14
CA ARG A 215 -27.90 -28.96 6.70
C ARG A 215 -28.71 -27.71 6.36
N ARG A 216 -28.30 -26.98 5.31
CA ARG A 216 -29.22 -26.54 4.25
C ARG A 216 -28.45 -26.25 2.95
N ARG A 217 -28.83 -27.04 1.95
CA ARG A 217 -28.56 -26.84 0.52
C ARG A 217 -29.30 -25.58 0.07
N SER A 218 -28.62 -24.66 -0.60
CA SER A 218 -29.28 -23.70 -1.47
C SER A 218 -28.40 -23.48 -2.70
N SER A 219 -28.95 -23.94 -3.81
CA SER A 219 -28.48 -23.87 -5.18
C SER A 219 -28.19 -22.44 -5.62
N VAL A 220 -26.97 -22.19 -6.07
CA VAL A 220 -26.64 -20.99 -6.84
C VAL A 220 -26.96 -21.28 -8.30
N PHE A 221 -28.02 -20.64 -8.80
CA PHE A 221 -28.29 -20.53 -10.22
C PHE A 221 -27.22 -19.63 -10.83
N TYR A 222 -26.43 -20.18 -11.76
CA TYR A 222 -25.64 -19.38 -12.69
C TYR A 222 -26.60 -18.78 -13.72
N MET A 223 -26.72 -17.45 -13.73
CA MET A 223 -27.20 -16.74 -14.91
C MET A 223 -25.98 -16.31 -15.71
N GLU A 224 -25.80 -17.00 -16.83
CA GLU A 224 -24.81 -16.77 -17.85
C GLU A 224 -25.19 -15.48 -18.62
N SER A 225 -24.38 -14.42 -18.50
CA SER A 225 -24.43 -13.28 -19.41
C SER A 225 -23.13 -13.23 -20.19
N SER A 226 -23.24 -13.69 -21.43
CA SER A 226 -22.20 -13.72 -22.45
C SER A 226 -21.66 -12.32 -22.74
N TYR A 227 -20.35 -12.14 -22.63
CA TYR A 227 -19.65 -11.06 -23.31
C TYR A 227 -18.47 -11.65 -24.11
N PRO A 228 -18.27 -11.21 -25.37
CA PRO A 228 -17.40 -11.88 -26.31
C PRO A 228 -15.92 -11.72 -25.95
N TYR A 229 -15.23 -12.85 -26.01
CA TYR A 229 -13.79 -12.99 -26.04
C TYR A 229 -13.20 -12.16 -27.19
N MET A 230 -12.39 -11.16 -26.85
CA MET A 230 -11.54 -10.44 -27.81
C MET A 230 -10.10 -10.81 -27.53
N ASP A 231 -9.53 -11.60 -28.43
CA ASP A 231 -8.10 -11.87 -28.54
C ASP A 231 -7.34 -10.55 -28.73
N ALA A 232 -6.34 -10.31 -27.88
CA ALA A 232 -5.27 -9.38 -28.18
C ALA A 232 -3.93 -10.05 -27.89
N TYR A 233 -3.48 -10.83 -28.86
CA TYR A 233 -2.06 -11.07 -29.07
C TYR A 233 -1.36 -9.73 -29.31
N SER A 234 -0.50 -9.31 -28.38
CA SER A 234 0.82 -8.74 -28.69
C SER A 234 1.60 -8.55 -27.40
N GLY A 235 2.76 -9.19 -27.35
CA GLY A 235 3.59 -9.29 -26.17
C GLY A 235 4.20 -7.97 -25.73
N CYS A 236 4.60 -7.95 -24.46
CA CYS A 236 5.73 -7.15 -24.05
C CYS A 236 6.48 -7.86 -22.92
N MET A 237 7.80 -7.82 -23.05
CA MET A 237 8.83 -8.55 -22.32
C MET A 237 8.66 -8.57 -20.80
N ILE A 238 8.83 -9.77 -20.26
CA ILE A 238 9.40 -10.00 -18.93
C ILE A 238 10.81 -9.40 -18.95
N ILE A 239 11.05 -8.31 -18.22
CA ILE A 239 12.41 -7.94 -17.85
C ILE A 239 12.71 -8.61 -16.52
N ARG A 240 13.64 -9.55 -16.62
CA ARG A 240 14.25 -10.33 -15.55
C ARG A 240 15.07 -9.45 -14.61
N GLU A 241 15.27 -10.03 -13.44
CA GLU A 241 16.41 -9.90 -12.53
C GLU A 241 17.67 -9.36 -13.20
N ASP A 242 18.29 -8.35 -12.59
CA ASP A 242 19.73 -8.18 -12.71
C ASP A 242 20.36 -8.17 -11.32
N VAL A 243 21.09 -9.26 -11.14
CA VAL A 243 22.02 -9.58 -10.08
C VAL A 243 23.20 -8.62 -10.16
N CYS A 244 23.62 -8.16 -8.98
CA CYS A 244 24.88 -7.49 -8.74
C CYS A 244 26.05 -8.42 -9.10
N LEU A 245 26.94 -8.00 -10.00
CA LEU A 245 28.31 -8.53 -10.05
C LEU A 245 29.31 -7.38 -10.15
N GLN A 246 30.23 -7.41 -9.19
CA GLN A 246 31.50 -6.69 -9.14
C GLN A 246 32.37 -7.09 -10.34
N GLU A 247 33.30 -6.23 -10.74
CA GLU A 247 34.74 -6.54 -10.68
C GLU A 247 35.60 -5.30 -11.02
N THR A 248 36.59 -5.10 -10.14
CA THR A 248 37.93 -4.47 -10.29
C THR A 248 38.09 -3.14 -11.04
#